data_AF-A0A971CLL2-F1
#
_entry.id   AF-A0A971CLL2-F1
#
_cell.length_a   1.000
_cell.length_b   1.000
_cell.length_c   1.000
_cell.angle_alpha   90.00
_cell.angle_beta   90.00
_cell.angle_gamma   90.00
#
_symmetry.space_group_name_H-M   'P 1'
#
loop_
_entity.id
_entity.type
_entity.pdbx_description
1 polymer ?
#
loop_
_entity_poly.entity_id
_entity_poly.type
_entity_poly.pdbx_seq_one_letter_code
_entity_poly.pdbx_strand_id
1 'polypeptide(L)'
;MPQSSVSSEAVQLEVNELLQVRVSDDPNSATYRSRVENITMGKLLISWPTSEGIRLLAHRDQLLELYFLREGVPHEFSGMVDELQTEPLPQLTIIQSSAAVKVQRRENYRIKCVVPVEIVGSRVDASMGLLLKTTTTDLSASGLSFAYLRRIPPGTLLDVRLSLPDDGPAI
;
A
#
# COMPACT_ATOMS: atom_id res chain seq x y z
N MET A 1 -3.67 25.16 19.26
CA MET A 1 -3.45 24.24 18.12
C MET A 1 -2.13 24.61 17.47
N PRO A 2 -1.14 23.70 17.37
CA PRO A 2 0.00 23.94 16.50
C PRO A 2 -0.18 23.17 15.19
N GLN A 3 -0.15 23.91 14.08
CA GLN A 3 0.05 23.35 12.75
C GLN A 3 1.47 22.80 12.69
N SER A 4 1.63 21.48 12.55
CA SER A 4 2.90 20.87 12.20
C SER A 4 3.12 21.06 10.70
N SER A 5 3.93 22.05 10.34
CA SER A 5 4.49 22.18 8.99
C SER A 5 5.48 21.03 8.76
N VAL A 6 4.99 19.91 8.23
CA VAL A 6 5.86 18.86 7.70
C VAL A 6 6.44 19.41 6.41
N SER A 7 7.72 19.78 6.43
CA SER A 7 8.49 20.06 5.23
C SER A 7 8.54 18.77 4.41
N SER A 8 7.67 18.65 3.40
CA SER A 8 7.74 17.56 2.44
C SER A 8 8.93 17.81 1.52
N GLU A 9 10.06 17.18 1.81
CA GLU A 9 11.15 17.14 0.84
C GLU A 9 10.65 16.44 -0.43
N ALA A 10 10.80 17.12 -1.55
CA ALA A 10 10.45 16.58 -2.85
C ALA A 10 11.44 15.46 -3.20
N VAL A 11 10.93 14.25 -3.36
CA VAL A 11 11.72 13.08 -3.72
C VAL A 11 11.76 12.93 -5.23
N GLN A 12 12.94 12.69 -5.81
CA GLN A 12 13.06 12.40 -7.24
C GLN A 12 12.80 10.92 -7.52
N LEU A 13 12.03 10.64 -8.57
CA LEU A 13 11.80 9.27 -9.06
C LEU A 13 13.04 8.70 -9.74
N GLU A 14 13.17 7.39 -9.70
CA GLU A 14 14.28 6.64 -10.31
C GLU A 14 13.75 5.63 -11.32
N VAL A 15 14.59 5.27 -12.31
CA VAL A 15 14.28 4.21 -13.25
C VAL A 15 14.22 2.86 -12.50
N ASN A 16 13.30 1.99 -12.91
CA ASN A 16 12.93 0.73 -12.27
C ASN A 16 12.16 0.84 -10.94
N GLU A 17 11.80 2.04 -10.49
CA GLU A 17 10.92 2.21 -9.33
C GLU A 17 9.56 1.54 -9.60
N LEU A 18 9.10 0.70 -8.66
CA LEU A 18 7.80 0.04 -8.76
C LEU A 18 6.70 1.00 -8.34
N LEU A 19 5.70 1.13 -9.20
CA LEU A 19 4.58 2.05 -9.00
C LEU A 19 3.29 1.29 -8.73
N GLN A 20 2.48 1.85 -7.84
CA GLN A 20 1.05 1.60 -7.78
C GLN A 20 0.31 2.80 -8.36
N VAL A 21 -0.68 2.55 -9.21
CA VAL A 21 -1.40 3.58 -9.97
C VAL A 21 -2.90 3.44 -9.71
N ARG A 22 -3.56 4.57 -9.45
CA ARG A 22 -5.02 4.69 -9.31
C ARG A 22 -5.50 5.88 -10.13
N VAL A 23 -6.76 5.82 -10.57
CA VAL A 23 -7.42 6.96 -11.18
C VAL A 23 -7.83 7.93 -10.08
N SER A 24 -7.46 9.22 -10.21
CA SER A 24 -7.62 10.20 -9.13
C SER A 24 -9.08 10.56 -8.82
N ASP A 25 -9.97 10.53 -9.80
CA ASP A 25 -11.38 10.94 -9.66
C ASP A 25 -12.33 9.78 -9.30
N ASP A 26 -11.81 8.56 -9.23
CA ASP A 26 -12.58 7.38 -8.83
C ASP A 26 -12.15 6.88 -7.42
N PRO A 27 -12.95 7.14 -6.37
CA PRO A 27 -12.63 6.68 -5.02
C PRO A 27 -12.58 5.14 -4.91
N ASN A 28 -13.27 4.44 -5.82
CA ASN A 28 -13.28 2.98 -5.91
C ASN A 28 -12.27 2.45 -6.94
N SER A 29 -11.37 3.30 -7.47
CA SER A 29 -10.37 2.89 -8.44
C SER A 29 -9.55 1.74 -7.89
N ALA A 30 -9.52 0.66 -8.66
CA ALA A 30 -8.59 -0.44 -8.46
C ALA A 30 -7.14 0.07 -8.45
N THR A 31 -6.28 -0.63 -7.73
CA THR A 31 -4.84 -0.35 -7.74
C THR A 31 -4.15 -1.22 -8.78
N TYR A 32 -3.48 -0.56 -9.72
CA TYR A 32 -2.71 -1.19 -10.78
C TYR A 32 -1.22 -1.13 -10.47
N ARG A 33 -0.45 -2.13 -10.91
CA ARG A 33 1.01 -2.11 -10.77
C ARG A 33 1.64 -1.66 -12.07
N SER A 34 2.70 -0.88 -11.95
CA SER A 34 3.50 -0.37 -13.04
C SER A 34 4.96 -0.24 -12.59
N ARG A 35 5.83 0.22 -13.47
CA ARG A 35 7.24 0.47 -13.21
C ARG A 35 7.72 1.63 -14.07
N VAL A 36 8.58 2.48 -13.52
CA VAL A 36 9.28 3.51 -14.29
C VAL A 36 10.27 2.83 -15.24
N GLU A 37 10.03 2.94 -16.54
CA GLU A 37 10.90 2.39 -17.58
C GLU A 37 11.96 3.43 -17.99
N ASN A 38 11.62 4.71 -17.99
CA ASN A 38 12.55 5.79 -18.30
C ASN A 38 12.07 7.14 -17.74
N ILE A 39 12.98 8.10 -17.62
CA ILE A 39 12.71 9.49 -17.22
C ILE A 39 13.38 10.42 -18.23
N THR A 40 12.60 11.17 -18.98
CA THR A 40 13.10 12.02 -20.06
C THR A 40 12.47 13.40 -19.99
N MET A 41 13.29 14.46 -19.87
CA MET A 41 12.83 15.86 -19.85
C MET A 41 11.70 16.13 -18.82
N GLY A 42 11.77 15.47 -17.65
CA GLY A 42 10.75 15.60 -16.60
C GLY A 42 9.44 14.84 -16.85
N LYS A 43 9.35 14.05 -17.93
CA LYS A 43 8.27 13.10 -18.16
C LYS A 43 8.70 11.69 -17.74
N LEU A 44 7.75 10.94 -17.18
CA LEU A 44 7.95 9.55 -16.77
C LEU A 44 7.37 8.65 -17.84
N LEU A 45 8.19 7.74 -18.35
CA LEU A 45 7.72 6.64 -19.18
C LEU A 45 7.51 5.44 -18.25
N ILE A 46 6.29 4.95 -18.15
CA ILE A 46 5.94 3.83 -17.28
C ILE A 46 5.38 2.67 -18.10
N SER A 47 5.62 1.44 -17.66
CA SER A 47 4.93 0.28 -18.22
C SER A 47 3.42 0.38 -17.98
N TRP A 48 2.61 -0.10 -18.92
CA TRP A 48 1.16 0.05 -18.81
C TRP A 48 0.62 -0.51 -17.48
N PRO A 49 -0.05 0.30 -16.64
CA PRO A 49 -0.53 -0.15 -15.35
C PRO A 49 -1.46 -1.35 -15.48
N THR A 50 -1.10 -2.46 -14.83
CA THR A 50 -1.77 -3.75 -14.99
C THR A 50 -1.99 -4.40 -13.62
N SER A 51 -3.16 -5.02 -13.44
CA SER A 51 -3.51 -5.78 -12.24
C SER A 51 -4.21 -7.07 -12.66
N GLU A 52 -3.74 -8.22 -12.20
CA GLU A 52 -4.30 -9.54 -12.55
C GLU A 52 -4.49 -9.74 -14.08
N GLY A 53 -3.54 -9.26 -14.87
CA GLY A 53 -3.58 -9.31 -16.34
C GLY A 53 -4.49 -8.28 -17.02
N ILE A 54 -5.24 -7.49 -16.26
CA ILE A 54 -6.13 -6.44 -16.76
C ILE A 54 -5.40 -5.11 -16.74
N ARG A 55 -5.35 -4.46 -17.90
CA ARG A 55 -4.76 -3.12 -18.06
C ARG A 55 -5.71 -2.05 -17.55
N LEU A 56 -5.15 -0.99 -16.97
CA LEU A 56 -5.88 0.24 -16.71
C LEU A 56 -6.40 0.81 -18.03
N LEU A 57 -7.68 1.17 -18.09
CA LEU A 57 -8.25 1.90 -19.21
C LEU A 57 -7.85 3.37 -19.07
N ALA A 58 -6.66 3.69 -19.57
CA ALA A 58 -6.11 5.03 -19.54
C ALA A 58 -6.60 5.87 -20.73
N HIS A 59 -6.76 7.17 -20.52
CA HIS A 59 -7.02 8.16 -21.57
C HIS A 59 -6.06 9.33 -21.45
N ARG A 60 -5.82 10.04 -22.56
CA ARG A 60 -5.04 11.27 -22.54
C ARG A 60 -5.70 12.29 -21.60
N ASP A 61 -4.86 13.07 -20.93
CA ASP A 61 -5.22 14.08 -19.94
C ASP A 61 -5.87 13.53 -18.66
N GLN A 62 -5.91 12.21 -18.48
CA GLN A 62 -6.40 11.59 -17.26
C GLN A 62 -5.41 11.80 -16.10
N LEU A 63 -5.94 12.24 -14.96
CA LEU A 63 -5.18 12.37 -13.72
C LEU A 63 -5.09 11.02 -13.00
N LEU A 64 -3.87 10.69 -12.60
CA LEU A 64 -3.52 9.48 -11.88
C LEU A 64 -2.86 9.84 -10.56
N GLU A 65 -3.19 9.07 -9.53
CA GLU A 65 -2.43 9.01 -8.29
C GLU A 65 -1.40 7.88 -8.41
N LEU A 66 -0.13 8.22 -8.19
CA LEU A 66 0.98 7.29 -8.28
C LEU A 66 1.66 7.16 -6.92
N TYR A 67 2.02 5.94 -6.58
CA TYR A 67 2.60 5.60 -5.29
C TYR A 67 3.79 4.68 -5.45
N PHE A 68 4.82 4.89 -4.65
CA PHE A 68 5.99 4.00 -4.61
C PHE A 68 6.53 3.84 -3.19
N LEU A 69 7.36 2.82 -3.00
CA LEU A 69 8.00 2.52 -1.73
C LEU A 69 9.51 2.62 -1.91
N ARG A 70 10.13 3.59 -1.23
CA ARG A 70 11.59 3.70 -1.16
C ARG A 70 12.02 3.44 0.27
N GLU A 71 12.87 2.44 0.46
CA GLU A 71 13.37 2.03 1.79
C GLU A 71 12.23 1.76 2.81
N GLY A 72 11.10 1.23 2.33
CA GLY A 72 9.91 0.95 3.16
C GLY A 72 9.08 2.20 3.52
N VAL A 73 9.47 3.37 3.03
CA VAL A 73 8.73 4.62 3.18
C VAL A 73 7.82 4.84 1.97
N PRO A 74 6.49 4.98 2.15
CA PRO A 74 5.60 5.25 1.05
C PRO A 74 5.65 6.72 0.64
N HIS A 75 5.63 6.93 -0.67
CA HIS A 75 5.60 8.23 -1.31
C HIS A 75 4.43 8.29 -2.28
N GLU A 76 3.89 9.49 -2.50
CA GLU A 76 2.84 9.74 -3.47
C GLU A 76 3.12 10.97 -4.31
N PHE A 77 2.61 10.95 -5.53
CA PHE A 77 2.52 12.10 -6.41
C PHE A 77 1.34 11.94 -7.37
N SER A 78 0.92 13.05 -7.94
CA SER A 78 -0.04 13.07 -9.03
C SER A 78 0.69 13.21 -10.37
N GLY A 79 0.11 12.60 -11.39
CA GLY A 79 0.58 12.74 -12.76
C GLY A 79 -0.58 12.74 -13.75
N MET A 80 -0.36 13.32 -14.92
CA MET A 80 -1.32 13.36 -16.01
C MET A 80 -0.82 12.50 -17.17
N VAL A 81 -1.69 11.67 -17.74
CA VAL A 81 -1.39 10.88 -18.93
C VAL A 81 -1.23 11.81 -20.12
N ASP A 82 -0.05 11.87 -20.71
CA ASP A 82 0.24 12.68 -21.89
C ASP A 82 0.12 11.87 -23.19
N GLU A 83 0.69 10.67 -23.20
CA GLU A 83 0.69 9.80 -24.37
C GLU A 83 0.46 8.34 -23.99
N LEU A 84 -0.16 7.61 -24.91
CA LEU A 84 -0.43 6.18 -24.80
C LEU A 84 0.26 5.47 -25.96
N GLN A 85 1.17 4.56 -25.66
CA GLN A 85 1.82 3.72 -26.65
C GLN A 85 1.38 2.27 -26.40
N THR A 86 0.76 1.63 -27.39
CA THR A 86 0.28 0.25 -27.25
C THR A 86 1.24 -0.79 -27.82
N GLU A 87 2.16 -0.38 -28.70
CA GLU A 87 3.08 -1.24 -29.44
C GLU A 87 4.47 -0.58 -29.55
N PRO A 88 5.58 -1.36 -29.62
CA PRO A 88 5.63 -2.82 -29.49
C PRO A 88 5.48 -3.31 -28.04
N LEU A 89 5.69 -2.42 -27.07
CA LEU A 89 5.44 -2.67 -25.66
C LEU A 89 4.49 -1.59 -25.12
N PRO A 90 3.38 -1.97 -24.46
CA PRO A 90 2.43 -1.02 -23.90
C PRO A 90 3.05 -0.16 -22.79
N GLN A 91 3.02 1.16 -22.98
CA GLN A 91 3.59 2.15 -22.07
C GLN A 91 2.71 3.40 -22.01
N LEU A 92 2.81 4.13 -20.91
CA LEU A 92 2.21 5.45 -20.74
C LEU A 92 3.31 6.48 -20.50
N THR A 93 3.19 7.64 -21.14
CA THR A 93 3.99 8.83 -20.81
C THR A 93 3.18 9.68 -19.84
N ILE A 94 3.76 9.95 -18.67
CA ILE A 94 3.14 10.72 -17.59
C ILE A 94 3.88 12.03 -17.39
N ILE A 95 3.15 13.14 -17.41
CA ILE A 95 3.64 14.43 -16.93
C ILE A 95 3.37 14.50 -15.44
N GLN A 96 4.44 14.59 -14.64
CA GLN A 96 4.32 14.73 -13.19
C GLN A 96 3.67 16.09 -12.84
N SER A 97 2.54 16.06 -12.13
CA SER A 97 1.76 17.26 -11.79
C SER A 97 1.94 17.72 -10.34
N SER A 98 2.54 16.88 -9.49
CA SER A 98 2.98 17.26 -8.14
C SER A 98 4.38 16.73 -7.83
N ALA A 99 5.09 17.37 -6.91
CA ALA A 99 6.29 16.77 -6.33
C ALA A 99 5.93 15.44 -5.65
N ALA A 100 6.84 14.46 -5.67
CA ALA A 100 6.67 13.26 -4.87
C ALA A 100 6.98 13.55 -3.42
N VAL A 101 6.01 13.26 -2.57
CA VAL A 101 6.07 13.56 -1.14
C VAL A 101 5.95 12.28 -0.33
N LYS A 102 6.63 12.26 0.81
CA LYS A 102 6.50 11.19 1.78
C LYS A 102 5.11 11.22 2.41
N VAL A 103 4.47 10.07 2.53
CA VAL A 103 3.12 9.94 3.07
C VAL A 103 3.15 9.14 4.36
N GLN A 104 2.45 9.59 5.39
CA GLN A 104 2.15 8.75 6.54
C GLN A 104 0.70 8.27 6.47
N ARG A 105 0.50 7.05 6.00
CA ARG A 105 -0.84 6.45 5.87
C ARG A 105 -1.35 5.77 7.14
N ARG A 106 -0.49 5.58 8.14
CA ARG A 106 -0.85 4.93 9.39
C ARG A 106 -1.07 5.97 10.46
N GLU A 107 -2.26 5.97 11.05
CA GLU A 107 -2.58 6.77 12.23
C GLU A 107 -1.86 6.24 13.48
N ASN A 108 -1.58 4.94 13.52
CA ASN A 108 -0.98 4.27 14.67
C ASN A 108 0.37 3.65 14.34
N TYR A 109 1.34 3.85 15.25
CA TYR A 109 2.64 3.20 15.17
C TYR A 109 2.51 1.69 15.35
N ARG A 110 3.30 0.92 14.58
CA ARG A 110 3.38 -0.53 14.70
C ARG A 110 4.68 -0.93 15.38
N ILE A 111 4.56 -1.57 16.52
CA ILE A 111 5.66 -2.17 17.24
C ILE A 111 5.89 -3.56 16.67
N LYS A 112 7.11 -3.86 16.22
CA LYS A 112 7.52 -5.23 15.89
C LYS A 112 7.67 -6.00 17.19
N CYS A 113 6.79 -6.96 17.43
CA CYS A 113 6.80 -7.77 18.64
C CYS A 113 6.29 -9.18 18.36
N VAL A 114 6.77 -10.14 19.13
CA VAL A 114 6.36 -11.55 19.07
C VAL A 114 5.60 -11.86 20.36
N VAL A 115 4.28 -11.77 20.29
CA VAL A 115 3.37 -12.04 21.42
C VAL A 115 2.50 -13.25 21.06
N PRO A 116 2.30 -14.22 21.98
CA PRO A 116 1.38 -15.32 21.75
C PRO A 116 -0.06 -14.82 21.52
N VAL A 117 -0.70 -15.36 20.49
CA VAL A 117 -2.11 -15.07 20.17
C VAL A 117 -2.89 -16.35 19.92
N GLU A 118 -4.12 -16.35 20.40
CA GLU A 118 -5.13 -17.36 20.07
C GLU A 118 -6.21 -16.72 19.21
N ILE A 119 -6.48 -17.31 18.06
CA ILE A 119 -7.43 -16.82 17.07
C ILE A 119 -8.54 -17.86 16.95
N VAL A 120 -9.78 -17.38 17.08
CA VAL A 120 -10.99 -18.19 17.00
C VAL A 120 -11.86 -17.65 15.87
N GLY A 121 -12.35 -18.54 15.00
CA GLY A 121 -13.36 -18.16 14.01
C GLY A 121 -14.61 -17.59 14.70
N SER A 122 -15.13 -16.45 14.23
CA SER A 122 -16.31 -15.82 14.82
C SER A 122 -17.52 -16.76 14.80
N ARG A 123 -18.37 -16.70 15.84
CA ARG A 123 -19.57 -17.54 16.02
C ARG A 123 -20.58 -17.49 14.85
N VAL A 124 -20.52 -16.46 14.00
CA VAL A 124 -21.45 -16.30 12.87
C VAL A 124 -21.20 -17.32 11.77
N ASP A 125 -19.95 -17.76 11.58
CA ASP A 125 -19.54 -18.81 10.63
C ASP A 125 -19.11 -20.07 11.40
N ALA A 126 -20.08 -20.70 12.06
CA ALA A 126 -19.90 -21.91 12.88
C ALA A 126 -19.33 -23.14 12.14
N SER A 127 -19.07 -23.04 10.83
CA SER A 127 -18.44 -24.09 10.02
C SER A 127 -16.91 -24.14 10.15
N MET A 128 -16.27 -23.12 10.72
CA MET A 128 -14.83 -23.14 11.02
C MET A 128 -14.57 -23.11 12.53
N GLY A 129 -14.49 -24.30 13.13
CA GLY A 129 -13.89 -24.51 14.46
C GLY A 129 -12.37 -24.29 14.45
N LEU A 130 -11.92 -23.15 13.93
CA LEU A 130 -10.51 -22.80 13.80
C LEU A 130 -10.05 -22.21 15.13
N LEU A 131 -9.48 -23.03 16.01
CA LEU A 131 -8.62 -22.54 17.08
C LEU A 131 -7.18 -22.54 16.56
N LEU A 132 -6.66 -21.35 16.27
CA LEU A 132 -5.29 -21.15 15.82
C LEU A 132 -4.48 -20.51 16.94
N LYS A 133 -3.41 -21.19 17.37
CA LYS A 133 -2.38 -20.59 18.23
C LYS A 133 -1.19 -20.20 17.37
N THR A 134 -0.80 -18.93 17.44
CA THR A 134 0.33 -18.39 16.69
C THR A 134 0.96 -17.21 17.44
N THR A 135 1.85 -16.48 16.78
CA THR A 135 2.50 -15.27 17.30
C THR A 135 2.29 -14.09 16.38
N THR A 136 2.31 -12.88 16.95
CA THR A 136 2.30 -11.64 16.19
C THR A 136 3.61 -11.42 15.43
N THR A 137 3.54 -10.70 14.30
CA THR A 137 4.72 -10.10 13.63
C THR A 137 4.85 -8.62 13.99
N ASP A 138 3.72 -7.94 14.16
CA ASP A 138 3.61 -6.56 14.62
C ASP A 138 2.25 -6.28 15.26
N LEU A 139 2.23 -5.27 16.14
CA LEU A 139 1.04 -4.80 16.86
C LEU A 139 0.95 -3.27 16.76
N SER A 140 -0.25 -2.75 16.59
CA SER A 140 -0.60 -1.33 16.70
C SER A 140 -1.89 -1.15 17.50
N ALA A 141 -2.21 0.08 17.88
CA ALA A 141 -3.48 0.38 18.57
C ALA A 141 -4.73 -0.01 17.75
N SER A 142 -4.67 0.02 16.42
CA SER A 142 -5.82 -0.29 15.55
C SER A 142 -5.81 -1.72 15.00
N GLY A 143 -4.87 -2.58 15.39
CA GLY A 143 -4.81 -3.95 14.88
C GLY A 143 -3.45 -4.60 14.96
N LEU A 144 -3.38 -5.86 14.52
CA LEU A 144 -2.19 -6.70 14.59
C LEU A 144 -1.97 -7.47 13.29
N SER A 145 -0.74 -7.92 13.09
CA SER A 145 -0.37 -8.90 12.06
C SER A 145 0.18 -10.15 12.74
N PHE A 146 -0.10 -11.32 12.18
CA PHE A 146 0.33 -12.62 12.69
C PHE A 146 0.74 -13.54 11.54
N ALA A 147 1.66 -14.45 11.82
CA ALA A 147 2.08 -15.44 10.85
C ALA A 147 1.11 -16.63 10.86
N TYR A 148 0.71 -17.13 9.68
CA TYR A 148 -0.09 -18.34 9.58
C TYR A 148 0.20 -19.11 8.28
N LEU A 149 0.10 -20.44 8.36
CA LEU A 149 0.47 -21.35 7.27
C LEU A 149 -0.60 -21.48 6.19
N ARG A 150 -1.88 -21.27 6.52
CA ARG A 150 -2.99 -21.39 5.57
C ARG A 150 -3.58 -20.02 5.27
N ARG A 151 -3.99 -19.82 4.02
CA ARG A 151 -4.64 -18.56 3.62
C ARG A 151 -6.00 -18.44 4.32
N ILE A 152 -6.20 -17.32 5.02
CA ILE A 152 -7.51 -16.89 5.50
C ILE A 152 -8.07 -15.89 4.48
N PRO A 153 -9.31 -16.07 3.98
CA PRO A 153 -9.91 -15.12 3.05
C PRO A 153 -9.99 -13.69 3.64
N PRO A 154 -9.72 -12.65 2.85
CA PRO A 154 -9.99 -11.28 3.28
C PRO A 154 -11.47 -11.10 3.65
N GLY A 155 -11.74 -10.36 4.73
CA GLY A 155 -13.10 -10.13 5.24
C GLY A 155 -13.61 -11.18 6.24
N THR A 156 -12.88 -12.26 6.49
CA THR A 156 -13.22 -13.21 7.56
C THR A 156 -13.16 -12.54 8.92
N LEU A 157 -14.25 -12.64 9.69
CA LEU A 157 -14.30 -12.13 11.06
C LEU A 157 -13.67 -13.14 12.03
N LEU A 158 -12.72 -12.66 12.82
CA LEU A 158 -11.93 -13.46 13.75
C LEU A 158 -11.96 -12.81 15.13
N ASP A 159 -12.18 -13.62 16.16
CA ASP A 159 -11.96 -13.23 17.55
C ASP A 159 -10.51 -13.54 17.90
N VAL A 160 -9.76 -12.53 18.36
CA VAL A 160 -8.34 -12.67 18.70
C VAL A 160 -8.12 -12.40 20.18
N ARG A 161 -7.45 -13.32 20.87
CA ARG A 161 -7.00 -13.18 22.25
C ARG A 161 -5.49 -13.04 22.26
N LEU A 162 -5.01 -11.92 22.79
CA LEU A 162 -3.60 -11.63 22.99
C LEU A 162 -3.21 -11.94 24.43
N SER A 163 -2.09 -12.64 24.62
CA SER A 163 -1.49 -12.82 25.93
C SER A 163 -0.32 -11.85 26.07
N LEU A 164 -0.62 -10.62 26.49
CA LEU A 164 0.42 -9.62 26.75
C LEU A 164 1.24 -10.04 27.99
N PRO A 165 2.57 -9.85 27.96
CA PRO A 165 3.38 -10.05 29.17
C PRO A 165 2.89 -9.07 30.25
N ASP A 166 2.77 -9.54 31.49
CA ASP A 166 2.54 -8.65 32.62
C ASP A 166 3.69 -7.66 32.70
N ASP A 167 3.36 -6.39 32.92
CA ASP A 167 4.34 -5.37 33.27
C ASP A 167 5.01 -5.84 34.57
N GLY A 168 6.23 -6.38 34.47
CA GLY A 168 7.14 -6.39 35.61
C GLY A 168 7.19 -4.97 36.20
N PRO A 169 7.49 -4.82 37.51
CA PRO A 169 7.34 -3.54 38.19
C PRO A 169 7.99 -2.41 37.38
N ALA A 170 7.22 -1.34 37.15
CA ALA A 170 7.69 -0.15 36.46
C ALA A 170 9.00 0.32 37.13
N ILE A 171 10.07 0.38 36.34
CA ILE A 171 11.40 0.84 36.77
C ILE A 171 11.41 2.36 36.83
#